data_AF-A0A519MGB2-F1
#
_entry.id   AF-A0A519MGB2-F1
#
_cell.length_a   1.000
_cell.length_b   1.000
_cell.length_c   1.000
_cell.angle_alpha   90.00
_cell.angle_beta   90.00
_cell.angle_gamma   90.00
#
_symmetry.space_group_name_H-M   'P 1'
#
loop_
_entity.id
_entity.type
_entity.pdbx_description
1 polymer ?
#
loop_
_entity_poly.entity_id
_entity_poly.type
_entity_poly.pdbx_seq_one_letter_code
_entity_poly.pdbx_strand_id
1 'polypeptide(L)'
;RGAEEIKEMMAELRKNPPATLAGSPVVEVRDYDNGKITHLRTGKEESTGVESSNVLQFITEAGDKISARPSGTEPKIKFYFSVKEPLASVADFEPTQKRAHEKIQRIIDEMKLK
;
A
#
# COMPACT_ATOMS: atom_id res chain seq x y z
N ARG A 1 -15.72 19.01 -1.46
CA ARG A 1 -15.24 18.54 -0.13
C ARG A 1 -14.80 17.08 -0.20
N GLY A 2 -15.63 16.06 0.04
CA GLY A 2 -15.16 14.66 0.06
C GLY A 2 -14.38 14.16 -1.17
N ALA A 3 -14.84 14.44 -2.39
CA ALA A 3 -14.13 14.02 -3.61
C ALA A 3 -12.79 14.77 -3.84
N GLU A 4 -12.71 16.04 -3.42
CA GLU A 4 -11.49 16.84 -3.51
C GLU A 4 -10.47 16.38 -2.47
N GLU A 5 -10.91 16.13 -1.24
CA GLU A 5 -10.08 15.56 -0.15
C GLU A 5 -9.46 14.22 -0.56
N ILE A 6 -10.22 13.36 -1.23
CA ILE A 6 -9.71 12.09 -1.76
C ILE A 6 -8.68 12.30 -2.88
N LYS A 7 -8.92 13.28 -3.76
CA LYS A 7 -7.97 13.61 -4.83
C LYS A 7 -6.66 14.16 -4.24
N GLU A 8 -6.75 15.02 -3.24
CA GLU A 8 -5.60 15.55 -2.50
C GLU A 8 -4.84 14.42 -1.79
N MET A 9 -5.54 13.51 -1.11
CA MET A 9 -4.92 12.35 -0.47
C MET A 9 -4.17 11.46 -1.47
N MET A 10 -4.77 11.16 -2.62
CA MET A 10 -4.12 10.38 -3.68
C MET A 10 -2.90 11.11 -4.26
N ALA A 11 -2.98 12.43 -4.45
CA ALA A 11 -1.85 13.23 -4.92
C ALA A 11 -0.71 13.25 -3.89
N GLU A 12 -1.04 13.38 -2.61
CA GLU A 12 -0.08 13.38 -1.52
C GLU A 12 0.61 12.03 -1.38
N LEU A 13 -0.14 10.93 -1.44
CA LEU A 13 0.43 9.57 -1.42
C LEU A 13 1.37 9.31 -2.61
N ARG A 14 1.09 9.89 -3.80
CA ARG A 14 1.99 9.81 -4.96
C ARG A 14 3.26 10.63 -4.78
N LYS A 15 3.11 11.85 -4.26
CA LYS A 15 4.23 12.80 -4.10
C LYS A 15 5.15 12.38 -2.97
N ASN A 16 4.58 11.93 -1.87
CA ASN A 16 5.24 11.59 -0.62
C ASN A 16 4.83 10.18 -0.19
N PRO A 17 5.28 9.13 -0.91
CA PRO A 17 4.98 7.75 -0.55
C PRO A 17 5.55 7.44 0.85
N PRO A 18 4.91 6.56 1.64
CA PRO A 18 5.46 6.13 2.92
C PRO A 18 6.86 5.55 2.74
N ALA A 19 7.83 6.00 3.54
CA ALA A 19 9.18 5.43 3.52
C ALA A 19 9.23 4.03 4.16
N THR A 20 8.35 3.80 5.13
CA THR A 20 8.20 2.54 5.85
C THR A 20 6.73 2.25 6.12
N LEU A 21 6.37 0.98 6.24
CA LEU A 21 5.05 0.52 6.71
C LEU A 21 5.25 -0.63 7.71
N ALA A 22 4.70 -0.49 8.92
CA ALA A 22 4.90 -1.39 10.05
C ALA A 22 6.39 -1.70 10.35
N GLY A 23 7.26 -0.70 10.17
CA GLY A 23 8.71 -0.81 10.34
C GLY A 23 9.48 -1.42 9.16
N SER A 24 8.80 -1.87 8.10
CA SER A 24 9.43 -2.42 6.89
C SER A 24 9.62 -1.31 5.84
N PRO A 25 10.83 -1.10 5.28
CA PRO A 25 11.04 -0.13 4.21
C PRO A 25 10.15 -0.39 3.00
N VAL A 26 9.55 0.65 2.43
CA VAL A 26 8.93 0.57 1.11
C VAL A 26 10.04 0.54 0.06
N VAL A 27 10.04 -0.47 -0.79
CA VAL A 27 11.11 -0.70 -1.78
C VAL A 27 10.64 -0.49 -3.21
N GLU A 28 9.33 -0.53 -3.44
CA GLU A 28 8.73 -0.36 -4.76
C GLU A 28 7.39 0.36 -4.65
N VAL A 29 7.18 1.32 -5.56
CA VAL A 29 5.91 2.04 -5.74
C VAL A 29 5.41 1.76 -7.14
N ARG A 30 4.15 1.33 -7.26
CA ARG A 30 3.46 1.17 -8.55
C ARG A 30 2.35 2.19 -8.66
N ASP A 31 2.51 3.13 -9.57
CA ASP A 31 1.48 4.10 -9.93
C ASP A 31 0.85 3.66 -11.25
N TYR A 32 -0.31 3.02 -11.14
CA TYR A 32 -1.03 2.51 -12.31
C TYR A 32 -1.67 3.63 -13.13
N ASP A 33 -1.82 4.83 -12.57
CA ASP A 33 -2.40 5.98 -13.29
C ASP A 33 -1.37 6.50 -14.30
N ASN A 34 -0.13 6.66 -13.84
CA ASN A 34 1.03 7.06 -14.64
C ASN A 34 1.71 5.88 -15.35
N GLY A 35 1.22 4.64 -15.19
CA GLY A 35 1.76 3.45 -15.82
C GLY A 35 3.20 3.12 -15.42
N LYS A 36 3.61 3.47 -14.19
CA LYS A 36 5.01 3.49 -13.75
C LYS A 36 5.24 2.64 -12.49
N ILE A 37 6.30 1.85 -12.50
CA ILE A 37 6.88 1.16 -11.36
C ILE A 37 8.19 1.87 -11.02
N THR A 38 8.39 2.22 -9.74
CA THR A 38 9.61 2.85 -9.26
C THR A 38 10.24 1.97 -8.18
N HIS A 39 11.47 1.52 -8.41
CA HIS A 39 12.27 0.79 -7.42
C HIS A 39 13.04 1.80 -6.56
N LEU A 40 12.59 2.04 -5.33
CA LEU A 40 13.07 3.13 -4.48
C LEU A 40 14.55 2.98 -4.05
N ARG A 41 15.08 1.75 -4.08
CA ARG A 41 16.49 1.49 -3.74
C ARG A 41 17.47 1.89 -4.83
N THR A 42 17.08 1.71 -6.08
CA THR A 42 17.96 1.89 -7.24
C THR A 42 17.61 3.14 -8.04
N GLY A 43 16.42 3.70 -7.83
CA GLY A 43 15.85 4.74 -8.68
C GLY A 43 15.42 4.24 -10.05
N LYS A 44 15.48 2.92 -10.32
CA LYS A 44 15.07 2.36 -11.60
C LYS A 44 13.56 2.50 -11.78
N GLU A 45 13.15 2.87 -12.98
CA GLU A 45 11.75 2.99 -13.37
C GLU A 45 11.41 2.03 -14.50
N GLU A 46 10.22 1.44 -14.44
CA GLU A 46 9.70 0.50 -15.42
C GLU A 46 8.23 0.81 -15.72
N SER A 47 7.72 0.29 -16.84
CA SER A 47 6.28 0.38 -17.12
C SER A 47 5.52 -0.67 -16.34
N THR A 48 4.29 -0.35 -15.90
CA THR A 48 3.37 -1.34 -15.34
C THR A 48 2.87 -2.35 -16.38
N GLY A 49 2.94 -2.03 -17.68
CA GLY A 49 2.51 -2.91 -18.77
C GLY A 49 1.00 -3.18 -18.85
N VAL A 50 0.20 -2.43 -18.10
CA VAL A 50 -1.27 -2.57 -18.03
C VAL A 50 -1.96 -1.23 -18.31
N GLU A 51 -3.26 -1.28 -18.58
CA GLU A 51 -4.06 -0.08 -18.79
C GLU A 51 -4.05 0.85 -17.57
N SER A 52 -4.15 2.15 -17.83
CA SER A 52 -4.15 3.18 -16.79
C SER A 52 -5.34 3.02 -15.86
N SER A 53 -5.08 3.10 -14.56
CA SER A 53 -6.13 3.14 -13.55
C SER A 53 -5.64 3.91 -12.32
N ASN A 54 -6.53 4.66 -11.66
CA ASN A 54 -6.18 5.43 -10.48
C ASN A 54 -5.97 4.52 -9.25
N VAL A 55 -4.86 3.79 -9.24
CA VAL A 55 -4.44 2.88 -8.19
C VAL A 55 -2.97 3.17 -7.89
N LEU A 56 -2.66 3.29 -6.61
CA LEU A 56 -1.28 3.38 -6.12
C LEU A 56 -1.01 2.18 -5.22
N GLN A 57 0.11 1.50 -5.43
CA GLN A 57 0.50 0.34 -4.63
C GLN A 57 1.92 0.52 -4.08
N PHE A 58 2.07 0.21 -2.80
CA PHE A 58 3.33 0.22 -2.06
C PHE A 58 3.72 -1.21 -1.71
N ILE A 59 4.95 -1.59 -2.01
CA ILE A 59 5.50 -2.91 -1.69
C ILE A 59 6.67 -2.72 -0.72
N THR A 60 6.60 -3.40 0.43
CA THR A 60 7.63 -3.35 1.45
C THR A 60 8.69 -4.43 1.22
N GLU A 61 9.88 -4.26 1.82
CA GLU A 61 10.94 -5.27 1.78
C GLU A 61 10.49 -6.62 2.37
N ALA A 62 9.67 -6.60 3.41
CA ALA A 62 9.04 -7.79 3.99
C ALA A 62 8.03 -8.48 3.06
N GLY A 63 7.68 -7.85 1.93
CA GLY A 63 6.74 -8.36 0.93
C GLY A 63 5.28 -8.00 1.20
N ASP A 64 5.01 -7.11 2.15
CA ASP A 64 3.65 -6.57 2.35
C ASP A 64 3.27 -5.65 1.18
N LYS A 65 1.99 -5.60 0.84
CA LYS A 65 1.44 -4.78 -0.25
C LYS A 65 0.24 -4.00 0.24
N ILE A 66 0.28 -2.69 0.05
CA ILE A 66 -0.81 -1.78 0.39
C ILE A 66 -1.23 -1.06 -0.89
N SER A 67 -2.51 -1.14 -1.25
CA SER A 67 -3.04 -0.46 -2.44
C SER A 67 -4.11 0.56 -2.06
N ALA A 68 -4.05 1.75 -2.64
CA ALA A 68 -5.00 2.83 -2.46
C ALA A 68 -5.75 3.09 -3.78
N ARG A 69 -7.09 3.15 -3.74
CA ARG A 69 -7.93 3.40 -4.92
C ARG A 69 -9.18 4.22 -4.56
N PRO A 70 -9.43 5.39 -5.18
CA PRO A 70 -10.70 6.08 -5.04
C PRO A 70 -11.86 5.29 -5.65
N SER A 71 -13.02 5.32 -5.02
CA SER A 71 -14.25 4.72 -5.52
C SER A 71 -14.82 5.58 -6.65
N GLY A 72 -15.24 4.94 -7.76
CA GLY A 72 -15.81 5.66 -8.90
C GLY A 72 -17.24 6.17 -8.70
N THR A 73 -17.97 5.63 -7.72
CA THR A 73 -19.40 5.89 -7.52
C THR A 73 -19.71 6.69 -6.25
N GLU A 74 -18.78 6.78 -5.31
CA GLU A 74 -18.98 7.40 -4.00
C GLU A 74 -17.70 8.14 -3.59
N PRO A 75 -17.79 9.22 -2.80
CA PRO A 75 -16.62 9.93 -2.29
C PRO A 75 -15.98 9.14 -1.14
N LYS A 76 -15.39 7.99 -1.47
CA LYS A 76 -14.61 7.14 -0.57
C LYS A 76 -13.35 6.63 -1.24
N ILE A 77 -12.29 6.43 -0.46
CA ILE A 77 -11.06 5.75 -0.87
C ILE A 77 -11.05 4.34 -0.28
N LYS A 78 -10.68 3.34 -1.08
CA LYS A 78 -10.53 1.95 -0.65
C LYS A 78 -9.05 1.64 -0.48
N PHE A 79 -8.69 1.10 0.69
CA PHE A 79 -7.38 0.53 0.94
C PHE A 79 -7.46 -0.99 0.97
N TYR A 80 -6.51 -1.63 0.31
CA TYR A 80 -6.35 -3.08 0.28
C TYR A 80 -5.02 -3.43 0.94
N PHE A 81 -5.06 -4.29 1.96
CA PHE A 81 -3.88 -4.70 2.72
C PHE A 81 -3.61 -6.18 2.47
N SER A 82 -2.39 -6.49 2.04
CA SER A 82 -1.87 -7.85 1.97
C SER A 82 -0.59 -7.88 2.78
N VAL A 83 -0.61 -8.56 3.91
CA VAL A 83 0.57 -8.70 4.78
C VAL A 83 1.10 -10.11 4.73
N LYS A 84 2.42 -10.24 4.87
CA LYS A 84 3.13 -11.51 4.88
C LYS A 84 3.72 -11.78 6.25
N GLU A 85 3.45 -12.97 6.78
CA GLU A 85 4.03 -13.49 8.01
C GLU A 85 4.54 -14.91 7.78
N PRO A 86 5.76 -15.26 8.20
CA PRO A 86 6.23 -16.64 8.17
C PRO A 86 5.39 -17.53 9.09
N LEU A 87 5.01 -18.71 8.59
CA LEU A 87 4.32 -19.74 9.35
C LEU A 87 5.22 -20.97 9.45
N ALA A 88 5.74 -21.26 10.64
CA ALA A 88 6.69 -22.36 10.85
C ALA A 88 6.00 -23.73 10.94
N SER A 89 4.81 -23.77 11.55
CA SER A 89 4.03 -24.99 11.69
C SER A 89 2.52 -24.68 11.77
N VAL A 90 1.70 -25.72 11.68
CA VAL A 90 0.24 -25.60 11.86
C VAL A 90 -0.12 -25.10 13.27
N ALA A 91 0.65 -25.49 14.29
CA ALA A 91 0.43 -25.05 15.67
C ALA A 91 0.64 -23.53 15.85
N ASP A 92 1.42 -22.91 14.98
CA ASP A 92 1.71 -21.48 15.02
C ASP A 92 0.69 -20.63 14.24
N PHE A 93 -0.38 -21.23 13.69
CA PHE A 93 -1.33 -20.52 12.85
C PHE A 93 -2.00 -19.34 13.57
N GLU A 94 -2.66 -19.59 14.70
CA GLU A 94 -3.35 -18.58 15.50
C GLU A 94 -2.43 -17.40 15.92
N PRO A 95 -1.25 -17.63 16.55
CA PRO A 95 -0.37 -16.52 16.91
C PRO A 95 0.17 -15.79 15.68
N THR A 96 0.39 -16.47 14.56
CA THR A 96 0.84 -15.83 13.31
C THR A 96 -0.25 -14.98 12.69
N GLN A 97 -1.49 -15.46 12.67
CA GLN A 97 -2.64 -14.70 12.20
C GLN A 97 -2.88 -13.46 13.06
N LYS A 98 -2.69 -13.55 14.38
CA LYS A 98 -2.76 -12.38 15.28
C LYS A 98 -1.70 -11.33 14.94
N ARG A 99 -0.44 -11.74 14.73
CA ARG A 99 0.63 -10.81 14.30
C ARG A 99 0.33 -10.14 12.96
N ALA A 100 -0.24 -10.87 12.01
CA ALA A 100 -0.66 -10.32 10.73
C ALA A 100 -1.74 -9.24 10.90
N HIS A 101 -2.75 -9.48 11.74
CA HIS A 101 -3.79 -8.48 12.05
C HIS A 101 -3.22 -7.25 12.76
N GLU A 102 -2.33 -7.45 13.74
CA GLU A 102 -1.64 -6.36 14.43
C GLU A 102 -0.77 -5.54 13.47
N LYS A 103 -0.15 -6.19 12.46
CA LYS A 103 0.57 -5.48 11.40
C LYS A 103 -0.37 -4.61 10.57
N ILE A 104 -1.53 -5.13 10.15
CA ILE A 104 -2.54 -4.33 9.43
C ILE A 104 -2.97 -3.13 10.26
N GLN A 105 -3.25 -3.31 11.56
CA GLN A 105 -3.66 -2.21 12.43
C GLN A 105 -2.58 -1.13 12.55
N ARG A 106 -1.31 -1.53 12.70
CA ARG A 106 -0.19 -0.58 12.72
C ARG A 106 -0.09 0.23 11.42
N ILE A 107 -0.27 -0.42 10.27
CA ILE A 107 -0.26 0.26 8.96
C ILE A 107 -1.41 1.28 8.88
N ILE A 108 -2.61 0.91 9.31
CA ILE A 108 -3.77 1.81 9.36
C ILE A 108 -3.48 3.05 10.20
N ASP A 109 -2.89 2.86 11.39
CA ASP A 109 -2.55 3.95 12.31
C ASP A 109 -1.43 4.84 11.75
N GLU A 110 -0.35 4.26 11.21
CA GLU A 110 0.77 4.98 10.59
C GLU A 110 0.32 5.84 9.40
N MET A 111 -0.55 5.29 8.56
CA MET A 111 -1.12 5.97 7.41
C MET A 111 -2.28 6.92 7.77
N LYS A 112 -2.65 7.00 9.07
CA LYS A 112 -3.73 7.84 9.60
C LYS A 112 -5.08 7.61 8.90
N LEU A 113 -5.38 6.35 8.60
CA LEU A 113 -6.61 5.93 7.94
C LEU A 113 -7.68 5.71 9.03
N LYS A 114 -8.44 6.75 9.36
CA LYS A 114 -9.54 6.67 10.35
C LYS A 114 -10.87 7.07 9.72
#